data_AF-A0A2T4YF46-F1
#
_entry.id   AF-A0A2T4YF46-F1
#
_cell.length_a   1.000
_cell.length_b   1.000
_cell.length_c   1.000
_cell.angle_alpha   90.00
_cell.angle_beta   90.00
_cell.angle_gamma   90.00
#
_symmetry.space_group_name_H-M   'P 1'
#
loop_
_entity.id
_entity.type
_entity.pdbx_description
1 polymer ?
#
loop_
_entity_poly.entity_id
_entity_poly.type
_entity_poly.pdbx_seq_one_letter_code
_entity_poly.pdbx_strand_id
1 'polypeptide(L)'
;MTVHFAALAIPSALILASHDELHTTRTYTCKFESDVVVIHHREDTGRADVQIGGEAHTYVFENQKLVATQAGLPTYYFQSELKRWKRLNHSGETVETTVCKTGVASAKTTGSHHD
;
A
#
# COMPACT_ATOMS: atom_id res chain seq x y z
N MET A 1 -23.50 -5.73 66.33
CA MET A 1 -22.29 -5.99 65.52
C MET A 1 -22.77 -6.72 64.28
N THR A 2 -22.84 -6.03 63.15
CA THR A 2 -23.40 -6.58 61.90
C THR A 2 -22.37 -6.32 60.81
N VAL A 3 -21.73 -7.39 60.34
CA VAL A 3 -20.74 -7.37 59.27
C VAL A 3 -21.46 -7.80 58.00
N HIS A 4 -21.65 -6.89 57.06
CA HIS A 4 -22.16 -7.25 55.73
C HIS A 4 -21.16 -6.84 54.67
N PHE A 5 -20.69 -7.89 53.99
CA PHE A 5 -19.63 -7.94 53.01
C PHE A 5 -19.98 -7.08 51.80
N ALA A 6 -19.09 -6.16 51.44
CA ALA A 6 -19.15 -5.44 50.18
C ALA A 6 -18.85 -6.42 49.02
N ALA A 7 -19.87 -6.76 48.23
CA ALA A 7 -19.69 -7.46 46.97
C ALA A 7 -19.21 -6.43 45.92
N LEU A 8 -17.90 -6.35 45.73
CA LEU A 8 -17.28 -5.62 44.62
C LEU A 8 -17.66 -6.31 43.30
N ALA A 9 -18.59 -5.70 42.56
CA ALA A 9 -18.84 -6.05 41.18
C ALA A 9 -17.65 -5.58 40.33
N ILE A 10 -16.86 -6.53 39.83
CA ILE A 10 -15.81 -6.26 38.85
C ILE A 10 -16.50 -6.14 37.48
N PRO A 11 -16.45 -4.97 36.80
CA PRO A 11 -16.87 -4.91 35.42
C PRO A 11 -15.79 -5.60 34.58
N SER A 12 -16.07 -6.81 34.12
CA SER A 12 -15.25 -7.47 33.10
C SER A 12 -15.34 -6.65 31.81
N ALA A 13 -14.39 -5.74 31.61
CA ALA A 13 -14.22 -5.06 30.35
C ALA A 13 -13.85 -6.12 29.29
N LEU A 14 -14.82 -6.46 28.45
CA LEU A 14 -14.58 -7.17 27.20
C LEU A 14 -13.76 -6.23 26.32
N ILE A 15 -12.45 -6.40 26.32
CA ILE A 15 -11.57 -5.76 25.35
C ILE A 15 -11.89 -6.44 24.02
N LEU A 16 -12.78 -5.85 23.22
CA LEU A 16 -12.84 -6.14 21.80
C LEU A 16 -11.50 -5.70 21.21
N ALA A 17 -10.60 -6.65 21.03
CA ALA A 17 -9.44 -6.45 20.17
C ALA A 17 -9.98 -6.23 18.76
N SER A 18 -10.07 -4.97 18.34
CA SER A 18 -10.15 -4.62 16.93
C SER A 18 -8.97 -5.31 16.27
N HIS A 19 -9.23 -6.32 15.43
CA HIS A 19 -8.24 -6.78 14.46
C HIS A 19 -8.02 -5.59 13.51
N ASP A 20 -7.11 -4.70 13.88
CA ASP A 20 -6.57 -3.70 12.97
C ASP A 20 -5.85 -4.50 11.87
N GLU A 21 -6.50 -4.65 10.73
CA GLU A 21 -5.90 -5.34 9.59
C GLU A 21 -4.62 -4.60 9.21
N LEU A 22 -3.50 -5.32 9.29
CA LEU A 22 -2.18 -4.79 8.98
C LEU A 22 -2.13 -4.46 7.48
N HIS A 23 -2.49 -3.22 7.10
CA HIS A 23 -2.44 -2.77 5.72
C HIS A 23 -1.00 -2.86 5.21
N THR A 24 -0.73 -3.88 4.39
CA THR A 24 0.61 -4.09 3.82
C THR A 24 0.75 -3.20 2.60
N THR A 25 1.56 -2.15 2.74
CA THR A 25 1.92 -1.27 1.62
C THR A 25 3.31 -1.61 1.14
N ARG A 26 3.41 -1.86 -0.17
CA ARG A 26 4.66 -2.14 -0.85
C ARG A 26 5.05 -0.95 -1.72
N THR A 27 6.25 -0.42 -1.50
CA THR A 27 6.78 0.69 -2.29
C THR A 27 7.81 0.19 -3.28
N TYR A 28 7.67 0.56 -4.55
CA TYR A 28 8.67 0.34 -5.58
C TYR A 28 9.23 1.67 -6.06
N THR A 29 10.55 1.78 -6.13
CA THR A 29 11.22 2.93 -6.76
C THR A 29 11.91 2.45 -8.02
N CYS A 30 11.40 2.91 -9.15
CA CYS A 30 11.80 2.51 -10.50
C CYS A 30 12.53 3.67 -11.18
N LYS A 31 13.77 3.45 -11.61
CA LYS A 31 14.50 4.43 -12.42
C LYS A 31 14.37 4.04 -13.88
N PHE A 32 13.57 4.80 -14.61
CA PHE A 32 13.48 4.74 -16.06
C PHE A 32 14.47 5.76 -16.66
N GLU A 33 14.71 5.70 -17.97
CA GLU A 33 15.64 6.60 -18.67
C GLU A 33 15.19 8.06 -18.58
N SER A 34 13.89 8.30 -18.68
CA SER A 34 13.29 9.64 -18.69
C SER A 34 12.95 10.18 -17.30
N ASP A 35 12.68 9.31 -16.32
CA ASP A 35 12.16 9.73 -15.01
C ASP A 35 12.28 8.64 -13.93
N VAL A 36 12.09 9.06 -12.68
CA VAL A 36 11.94 8.15 -11.54
C VAL A 36 10.46 8.02 -11.22
N VAL A 37 9.98 6.78 -11.16
CA VAL A 37 8.60 6.43 -10.81
C VAL A 37 8.59 5.79 -9.43
N VAL A 38 7.74 6.29 -8.53
CA VAL A 38 7.52 5.70 -7.19
C VAL A 38 6.12 5.13 -7.12
N ILE A 39 6.01 3.83 -6.89
CA ILE A 39 4.73 3.10 -6.84
C ILE A 39 4.46 2.73 -5.39
N HIS A 40 3.38 3.24 -4.81
CA HIS A 40 2.87 2.82 -3.51
C HIS A 40 1.69 1.89 -3.72
N HIS A 41 1.94 0.57 -3.71
CA HIS A 41 0.93 -0.46 -3.92
C HIS A 41 0.30 -0.88 -2.60
N ARG A 42 -1.02 -0.72 -2.50
CA ARG A 42 -1.84 -1.16 -1.37
C ARG A 42 -2.43 -2.53 -1.73
N GLU A 43 -1.79 -3.59 -1.24
CA GLU A 43 -2.08 -4.98 -1.67
C GLU A 43 -3.51 -5.42 -1.31
N ASP A 44 -4.09 -4.86 -0.25
CA ASP A 44 -5.44 -5.10 0.26
C ASP A 44 -6.55 -4.56 -0.65
N THR A 45 -6.30 -3.43 -1.31
CA THR A 45 -7.31 -2.74 -2.13
C THR A 45 -7.11 -2.91 -3.62
N GLY A 46 -5.97 -3.48 -4.04
CA GLY A 46 -5.57 -3.54 -5.45
C GLY A 46 -5.38 -2.15 -6.07
N ARG A 47 -5.18 -1.11 -5.26
CA ARG A 47 -4.93 0.26 -5.71
C ARG A 47 -3.47 0.64 -5.51
N ALA A 48 -2.99 1.55 -6.35
CA ALA A 48 -1.68 2.14 -6.16
C ALA A 48 -1.70 3.64 -6.40
N ASP A 49 -0.89 4.35 -5.63
CA ASP A 49 -0.52 5.74 -5.91
C ASP A 49 0.85 5.73 -6.61
N VAL A 50 0.90 6.22 -7.84
CA VAL A 50 2.11 6.22 -8.67
C VAL A 50 2.57 7.66 -8.88
N GLN A 51 3.77 7.97 -8.41
CA GLN A 51 4.39 9.28 -8.59
C GLN A 51 5.21 9.29 -9.88
N ILE A 52 4.89 10.18 -10.81
CA ILE A 52 5.57 10.39 -12.09
C ILE A 52 5.93 11.87 -12.17
N GLY A 53 7.21 12.20 -12.33
CA GLY A 53 7.64 13.61 -12.40
C GLY A 53 7.31 14.44 -11.14
N GLY A 54 7.05 13.78 -10.00
CA GLY A 54 6.65 14.43 -8.74
C GLY A 54 5.14 14.58 -8.54
N GLU A 55 4.32 14.26 -9.54
CA GLU A 55 2.86 14.25 -9.43
C GLU A 55 2.36 12.84 -9.10
N ALA A 56 1.42 12.74 -8.15
CA ALA A 56 0.82 11.48 -7.75
C ALA A 56 -0.46 11.19 -8.55
N HIS A 57 -0.53 9.99 -9.12
CA HIS A 57 -1.66 9.53 -9.91
C HIS A 57 -2.20 8.21 -9.37
N THR A 58 -3.52 8.03 -9.46
CA THR A 58 -4.19 6.81 -8.98
C THR A 58 -4.24 5.75 -10.07
N TYR A 59 -3.83 4.55 -9.70
CA TYR A 59 -3.79 3.35 -10.54
C TYR A 59 -4.55 2.19 -9.88
N VAL A 60 -4.99 1.26 -10.72
CA VAL A 60 -5.55 -0.03 -10.31
C VAL A 60 -4.60 -1.14 -10.73
N PHE A 61 -4.32 -2.07 -9.82
CA PHE A 61 -3.52 -3.25 -10.08
C PHE A 61 -4.44 -4.40 -10.53
N GLU A 62 -4.37 -4.75 -11.81
CA GLU A 62 -5.18 -5.80 -12.42
C GLU A 62 -4.30 -6.66 -13.33
N ASN A 63 -4.37 -7.99 -13.20
CA ASN A 63 -3.64 -8.93 -14.05
C ASN A 63 -2.14 -8.59 -14.18
N GLN A 64 -1.50 -8.27 -13.04
CA GLN A 64 -0.09 -7.86 -12.93
C GLN A 64 0.23 -6.52 -13.61
N LYS A 65 -0.77 -5.72 -13.99
CA LYS A 65 -0.61 -4.39 -14.57
C LYS A 65 -1.12 -3.31 -13.63
N LEU A 66 -0.41 -2.20 -13.56
CA LEU A 66 -0.93 -0.93 -13.07
C LEU A 66 -1.53 -0.17 -14.25
N VAL A 67 -2.86 -0.06 -14.24
CA VAL A 67 -3.63 0.69 -15.22
C VAL A 67 -4.03 2.02 -14.61
N ALA A 68 -3.72 3.12 -15.31
CA ALA A 68 -4.06 4.45 -14.84
C ALA A 68 -5.57 4.65 -14.87
N THR A 69 -6.10 5.31 -13.84
CA THR A 69 -7.51 5.73 -13.82
C THR A 69 -7.78 6.94 -14.72
N GLN A 70 -6.73 7.68 -15.08
CA GLN A 70 -6.77 8.85 -15.94
C GLN A 70 -6.14 8.53 -17.30
N ALA A 71 -6.69 9.11 -18.37
CA ALA A 71 -6.17 8.96 -19.72
C ALA A 71 -4.82 9.67 -19.91
N GLY A 72 -4.02 9.22 -20.88
CA GLY A 72 -2.74 9.83 -21.24
C GLY A 72 -1.55 9.40 -20.37
N LEU A 73 -1.79 8.63 -19.31
CA LEU A 73 -0.75 8.08 -18.45
C LEU A 73 -0.32 6.68 -18.91
N PRO A 74 0.96 6.31 -18.72
CA PRO A 74 1.47 5.01 -19.11
C PRO A 74 0.88 3.89 -18.24
N THR A 75 0.79 2.69 -18.83
CA THR A 75 0.52 1.46 -18.08
C THR A 75 1.84 0.82 -17.67
N TYR A 76 1.91 0.25 -16.46
CA TYR A 76 3.09 -0.47 -16.01
C TYR A 76 2.76 -1.95 -15.82
N TYR A 77 3.67 -2.84 -16.22
CA TYR A 77 3.51 -4.29 -16.05
C TYR A 77 4.58 -4.83 -15.12
N PHE A 78 4.17 -5.59 -14.10
CA PHE A 78 5.06 -6.21 -13.14
C PHE A 78 5.33 -7.67 -13.51
N GLN A 79 6.60 -7.99 -13.74
CA GLN A 79 7.08 -9.35 -13.88
C GLN A 79 7.59 -9.84 -12.53
N SER A 80 6.74 -10.52 -11.76
CA SER A 80 7.06 -11.03 -10.42
C SER A 80 8.34 -11.87 -10.40
N GLU A 81 8.44 -12.83 -11.32
CA GLU A 81 9.54 -13.80 -11.43
C GLU A 81 10.90 -13.11 -11.61
N LEU A 82 10.90 -11.95 -12.27
CA LEU A 82 12.10 -11.19 -12.59
C LEU A 82 12.28 -9.95 -11.72
N LYS A 83 11.35 -9.70 -10.76
CA LYS A 83 11.27 -8.49 -9.93
C LYS A 83 11.43 -7.20 -10.76
N ARG A 84 10.78 -7.18 -11.92
CA ARG A 84 11.05 -6.23 -13.00
C ARG A 84 9.77 -5.53 -13.40
N TRP A 85 9.87 -4.24 -13.68
CA TRP A 85 8.77 -3.43 -14.15
C TRP A 85 9.01 -3.02 -15.59
N LYS A 86 7.93 -3.04 -16.38
CA LYS A 86 7.90 -2.58 -17.76
C LYS A 86 6.98 -1.39 -17.89
N ARG A 87 7.40 -0.38 -18.65
CA ARG A 87 6.52 0.70 -19.11
C ARG A 87 5.93 0.29 -20.44
N LEU A 88 4.61 0.40 -20.59
CA LEU A 88 3.88 0.06 -21.80
C LEU A 88 3.36 1.33 -22.49
N ASN A 89 3.32 1.32 -23.82
CA ASN A 89 2.61 2.34 -24.61
C ASN A 89 1.09 2.09 -24.65
N HIS A 90 0.35 2.94 -25.37
CA HIS A 90 -1.10 2.81 -25.52
C HIS A 90 -1.54 1.52 -26.22
N SER A 91 -0.66 0.90 -27.02
CA SER A 91 -0.91 -0.38 -27.71
C SER A 91 -0.60 -1.59 -26.83
N GLY A 92 -0.06 -1.38 -25.63
CA GLY A 92 0.35 -2.43 -24.71
C GLY A 92 1.75 -2.99 -24.97
N GLU A 93 2.53 -2.38 -25.86
CA GLU A 93 3.89 -2.81 -26.17
C GLU A 93 4.88 -2.27 -25.13
N THR A 94 5.93 -3.04 -24.84
CA THR A 94 6.98 -2.61 -23.91
C THR A 94 7.84 -1.53 -24.58
N VAL A 95 7.85 -0.33 -24.00
CA VAL A 95 8.76 0.75 -24.40
C VAL A 95 10.02 0.76 -23.55
N GLU A 96 9.93 0.36 -22.29
CA GLU A 96 11.07 0.39 -21.38
C GLU A 96 10.95 -0.68 -20.29
N THR A 97 12.09 -1.07 -19.72
CA THR A 97 12.17 -2.11 -18.69
C THR A 97 13.21 -1.72 -17.64
N THR A 98 12.85 -1.84 -16.37
CA THR A 98 13.75 -1.52 -15.25
C THR A 98 13.56 -2.48 -14.08
N VAL A 99 14.60 -2.63 -13.27
CA VAL A 99 14.55 -3.35 -11.99
C VAL A 99 14.37 -2.32 -10.89
N CYS A 100 13.29 -2.44 -10.13
CA CYS A 100 12.95 -1.45 -9.10
C CYS A 100 13.44 -1.88 -7.73
N LYS A 101 13.87 -0.91 -6.93
CA LYS A 101 14.11 -1.13 -5.50
C LYS A 101 12.76 -1.30 -4.81
N THR A 102 12.63 -2.31 -3.95
CA THR A 102 11.39 -2.56 -3.20
C THR A 102 11.62 -2.25 -1.73
N GLY A 103 10.71 -1.50 -1.13
CA GLY A 103 10.58 -1.30 0.31
C GLY A 103 9.22 -1.79 0.78
N VAL A 104 9.16 -2.35 1.98
CA VAL A 104 7.90 -2.67 2.65
C VAL A 104 7.78 -1.70 3.81
N ALA A 105 6.72 -0.89 3.80
CA ALA A 105 6.38 -0.04 4.92
C ALA A 105 5.15 -0.64 5.59
N SER A 106 5.35 -1.23 6.78
CA SER A 106 4.24 -1.51 7.69
C SER A 106 3.97 -0.22 8.46
N ALA A 107 2.81 0.41 8.21
CA ALA A 107 2.38 1.55 9.01
C ALA A 107 2.04 1.05 10.42
N LYS A 108 2.99 1.10 11.34
CA LYS A 108 2.72 0.97 12.77
C LYS A 108 2.28 2.35 13.26
N THR A 109 0.98 2.59 13.34
CA THR A 109 0.45 3.81 13.95
C THR A 109 0.89 3.82 15.42
N THR A 110 1.87 4.66 15.73
CA THR A 110 2.29 4.91 17.12
C THR A 110 1.21 5.81 17.70
N GLY A 111 0.26 5.21 18.44
CA GLY A 111 -0.78 5.95 19.14
C GLY A 111 -0.13 6.94 20.11
N SER A 112 -0.24 8.23 19.78
CA SER A 112 0.11 9.33 20.69
C SER A 112 -0.92 9.33 21.81
N HIS A 113 -0.48 8.93 23.00
CA HIS A 113 -1.16 9.17 24.27
C HIS A 113 -1.29 10.70 24.42
N HIS A 114 -2.51 11.20 24.61
CA HIS A 114 -2.75 12.55 25.12
C HIS A 114 -3.62 12.36 26.36
N ASP A 115 -3.16 12.94 27.46
CA ASP A 115 -3.66 12.89 28.84
C ASP A 115 -5.18 12.76 29.04
#